data_AF-A0A847MA14-F1
#
_entry.id   AF-A0A847MA14-F1
#
_cell.length_a   1.000
_cell.length_b   1.000
_cell.length_c   1.000
_cell.angle_alpha   90.00
_cell.angle_beta   90.00
_cell.angle_gamma   90.00
#
_symmetry.space_group_name_H-M   'P 1'
#
loop_
_entity.id
_entity.type
_entity.pdbx_description
1 polymer ?
#
loop_
_entity_poly.entity_id
_entity_poly.type
_entity_poly.pdbx_seq_one_letter_code
_entity_poly.pdbx_strand_id
1 'polypeptide(L)'
;MPGATAESAVGGTLILLTALLMISYPCYRVISLVLDKAIDTVEGTVYLVVLLGFVGGIVSSWGTPLGLMLLVLLAALCVGVQLVQRVANQRALDAMDAEDLAECDAIIAKRPTLSSSYKRAVDICRRRGEYDRAVGYVEQYLERAGEDEEMERLLERLKRLLRQQRLGVKICPECAAENPPGSHRCGQCNRLLALPTDLLAGCATEAGLRALSASSVTLLAIGILLAASKAEIVVTGAVFVSAFSTFVVYLYLRA
;
A
#
# COMPACT_ATOMS: atom_id res chain seq x y z
N MET A 1 -46.72 -12.29 29.48
CA MET A 1 -45.84 -12.64 28.34
C MET A 1 -44.36 -12.51 28.74
N PRO A 2 -43.78 -13.50 29.45
CA PRO A 2 -42.38 -13.47 29.92
C PRO A 2 -41.34 -14.10 28.95
N GLY A 3 -41.71 -14.45 27.71
CA GLY A 3 -40.82 -15.15 26.78
C GLY A 3 -39.84 -14.28 25.98
N ALA A 4 -40.15 -12.99 25.75
CA ALA A 4 -39.38 -12.15 24.82
C ALA A 4 -38.01 -11.65 25.36
N THR A 5 -37.77 -11.75 26.67
CA THR A 5 -36.53 -11.25 27.30
C THR A 5 -35.39 -12.26 27.29
N ALA A 6 -35.68 -13.56 27.14
CA ALA A 6 -34.66 -14.60 27.13
C ALA A 6 -33.95 -14.71 25.77
N GLU A 7 -34.71 -14.61 24.65
CA GLU A 7 -34.14 -14.69 23.30
C GLU A 7 -33.23 -13.49 22.97
N SER A 8 -33.56 -12.30 23.48
CA SER A 8 -32.74 -11.10 23.29
C SER A 8 -31.41 -11.16 24.06
N ALA A 9 -31.37 -11.83 25.22
CA ALA A 9 -30.15 -12.01 26.01
C ALA A 9 -29.16 -12.99 25.35
N VAL A 10 -29.65 -14.10 24.80
CA VAL A 10 -28.80 -15.11 24.13
C VAL A 10 -28.22 -14.56 22.82
N GLY A 11 -29.00 -13.77 22.07
CA GLY A 11 -28.49 -13.08 20.88
C GLY A 11 -27.35 -12.12 21.22
N GLY A 12 -27.54 -11.25 22.23
CA GLY A 12 -26.53 -10.25 22.60
C GLY A 12 -25.18 -10.87 23.02
N THR A 13 -25.18 -11.96 23.78
CA THR A 13 -23.95 -12.62 24.22
C THR A 13 -23.19 -13.28 23.06
N LEU A 14 -23.89 -13.96 22.16
CA LEU A 14 -23.29 -14.61 21.00
C LEU A 14 -22.58 -13.60 20.08
N ILE A 15 -23.21 -12.46 19.80
CA ILE A 15 -22.57 -11.44 18.95
C ILE A 15 -21.44 -10.73 19.66
N LEU A 16 -21.54 -10.42 20.96
CA LEU A 16 -20.41 -9.85 21.69
C LEU A 16 -19.18 -10.78 21.60
N LEU A 17 -19.38 -12.09 21.76
CA LEU A 17 -18.34 -13.10 21.60
C LEU A 17 -17.78 -13.12 20.17
N THR A 18 -18.66 -13.04 19.17
CA THR A 18 -18.27 -13.02 17.76
C THR A 18 -17.45 -11.77 17.43
N ALA A 19 -17.88 -10.59 17.91
CA ALA A 19 -17.14 -9.35 17.75
C ALA A 19 -15.76 -9.46 18.41
N LEU A 20 -15.70 -9.89 19.67
CA LEU A 20 -14.44 -10.08 20.41
C LEU A 20 -13.47 -11.01 19.68
N LEU A 21 -13.96 -12.14 19.15
CA LEU A 21 -13.16 -13.05 18.33
C LEU A 21 -12.67 -12.38 17.05
N MET A 22 -13.53 -11.66 16.35
CA MET A 22 -13.17 -10.93 15.12
C MET A 22 -12.12 -9.84 15.36
N ILE A 23 -12.08 -9.24 16.54
CA ILE A 23 -11.13 -8.18 16.93
C ILE A 23 -9.82 -8.76 17.45
N SER A 24 -9.86 -9.94 18.07
CA SER A 24 -8.67 -10.56 18.66
C SER A 24 -7.54 -10.73 17.63
N TYR A 25 -7.87 -11.20 16.42
CA TYR A 25 -6.92 -11.37 15.33
C TYR A 25 -6.27 -10.06 14.84
N PRO A 26 -7.02 -9.03 14.40
CA PRO A 26 -6.42 -7.78 13.95
C PRO A 26 -5.65 -7.07 15.06
N CYS A 27 -6.12 -7.10 16.32
CA CYS A 27 -5.38 -6.53 17.44
C CYS A 27 -4.03 -7.24 17.64
N TYR A 28 -4.01 -8.58 17.68
CA TYR A 28 -2.77 -9.35 17.75
C TYR A 28 -1.83 -9.01 16.59
N ARG A 29 -2.36 -8.91 15.37
CA ARG A 29 -1.57 -8.57 14.17
C ARG A 29 -0.99 -7.16 14.22
N VAL A 30 -1.77 -6.15 14.63
CA VAL A 30 -1.29 -4.78 14.78
C VAL A 30 -0.18 -4.71 15.83
N ILE A 31 -0.36 -5.39 16.97
CA ILE A 31 0.68 -5.46 18.01
C ILE A 31 1.96 -6.11 17.48
N SER A 32 1.86 -7.23 16.75
CA SER A 32 3.02 -7.87 16.11
C SER A 32 3.75 -6.90 15.19
N LEU A 33 3.03 -6.17 14.32
CA LEU A 33 3.63 -5.21 13.39
C LEU A 33 4.35 -4.06 14.10
N VAL A 34 3.84 -3.59 15.24
CA VAL A 34 4.51 -2.57 16.08
C VAL A 34 5.79 -3.15 16.68
N LEU A 35 5.75 -4.38 17.21
CA LEU A 35 6.91 -5.05 17.80
C LEU A 35 8.02 -5.30 16.76
N ASP A 36 7.63 -5.67 15.54
CA ASP A 36 8.53 -5.86 14.40
C ASP A 36 9.05 -4.53 13.82
N LYS A 37 8.66 -3.39 14.41
CA LYS A 37 8.96 -2.02 13.94
C LYS A 37 8.55 -1.76 12.49
N ALA A 38 7.59 -2.55 11.98
CA ALA A 38 7.11 -2.44 10.60
C ALA A 38 6.13 -1.27 10.43
N ILE A 39 5.43 -0.90 11.51
CA ILE A 39 4.62 0.31 11.62
C ILE A 39 5.07 1.14 12.83
N ASP A 40 4.86 2.45 12.75
CA ASP A 40 5.14 3.33 13.87
C ASP A 40 4.18 3.05 15.05
N THR A 41 4.64 3.28 16.27
CA THR A 41 3.84 3.08 17.50
C THR A 41 2.59 3.94 17.47
N VAL A 42 2.69 5.15 16.91
CA VAL A 42 1.56 6.07 16.73
C VAL A 42 0.53 5.51 15.75
N GLU A 43 0.96 5.01 14.59
CA GLU A 43 0.09 4.39 13.59
C GLU A 43 -0.65 3.18 14.20
N GLY A 44 0.07 2.28 14.88
CA GLY A 44 -0.51 1.13 15.56
C GLY A 44 -1.53 1.52 16.64
N THR A 45 -1.25 2.56 17.43
CA THR A 45 -2.17 3.05 18.46
C THR A 45 -3.46 3.60 17.85
N VAL A 46 -3.37 4.38 16.77
CA VAL A 46 -4.55 4.89 16.05
C VAL A 46 -5.42 3.74 15.53
N TYR A 47 -4.82 2.70 14.94
CA TYR A 47 -5.56 1.51 14.49
C TYR A 47 -6.29 0.81 15.63
N LEU A 48 -5.64 0.63 16.79
CA LEU A 48 -6.26 -0.01 17.95
C LEU A 48 -7.42 0.83 18.50
N VAL A 49 -7.27 2.15 18.58
CA VAL A 49 -8.34 3.05 19.02
C VAL A 49 -9.54 3.00 18.06
N VAL A 50 -9.29 3.01 16.75
CA VAL A 50 -10.35 2.89 15.74
C VAL A 50 -11.06 1.55 15.88
N LEU A 51 -10.31 0.44 15.99
CA LEU A 51 -10.88 -0.89 16.19
C LEU A 51 -11.77 -0.93 17.43
N LEU A 52 -11.27 -0.47 18.59
CA LEU A 52 -12.02 -0.38 19.84
C LEU A 52 -13.28 0.48 19.71
N GLY A 53 -13.20 1.59 18.97
CA GLY A 53 -14.33 2.46 18.65
C GLY A 53 -15.43 1.74 17.87
N PHE A 54 -15.07 0.93 16.87
CA PHE A 54 -16.03 0.09 16.14
C PHE A 54 -16.72 -0.92 17.06
N VAL A 55 -16.01 -1.55 17.99
CA VAL A 55 -16.60 -2.48 18.97
C VAL A 55 -17.63 -1.76 19.84
N GLY A 56 -17.24 -0.62 20.41
CA GLY A 56 -18.15 0.19 21.24
C GLY A 56 -19.37 0.65 20.44
N GLY A 57 -19.17 1.02 19.18
CA GLY A 57 -20.25 1.35 18.25
C GLY A 57 -21.20 0.18 18.01
N ILE A 58 -20.68 -1.02 17.74
CA ILE A 58 -21.49 -2.23 17.51
C ILE A 58 -22.29 -2.60 18.77
N VAL A 59 -21.66 -2.56 19.94
CA VAL A 59 -22.30 -2.90 21.23
C VAL A 59 -23.40 -1.89 21.56
N SER A 60 -23.15 -0.59 21.37
CA SER A 60 -24.13 0.47 21.67
C SER A 60 -25.31 0.53 20.70
N SER A 61 -25.11 0.10 19.45
CA SER A 61 -26.13 0.10 18.40
C SER A 61 -26.69 -1.30 18.09
N TRP A 62 -26.56 -2.22 19.04
CA TRP A 62 -26.97 -3.60 18.87
C TRP A 62 -28.47 -3.73 18.55
N GLY A 63 -28.81 -4.64 17.63
CA GLY A 63 -30.19 -4.86 17.16
C GLY A 63 -30.72 -3.77 16.21
N THR A 64 -29.93 -2.73 15.93
CA THR A 64 -30.27 -1.73 14.91
C THR A 64 -29.58 -2.04 13.58
N PRO A 65 -30.10 -1.54 12.44
CA PRO A 65 -29.41 -1.62 11.14
C PRO A 65 -28.01 -1.01 11.16
N LEU A 66 -27.79 0.03 11.99
CA LEU A 66 -26.50 0.68 12.14
C LEU A 66 -25.45 -0.27 12.75
N GLY A 67 -25.83 -1.07 13.75
CA GLY A 67 -24.94 -2.07 14.35
C GLY A 67 -24.48 -3.14 13.35
N LEU A 68 -25.39 -3.62 12.49
CA LEU A 68 -25.04 -4.55 11.42
C LEU A 68 -24.09 -3.92 10.39
N MET A 69 -24.33 -2.67 10.02
CA MET A 69 -23.46 -1.95 9.09
C MET A 69 -22.06 -1.73 9.67
N LEU A 70 -21.95 -1.36 10.95
CA LEU A 70 -20.67 -1.25 11.65
C LEU A 70 -19.95 -2.60 11.73
N LEU A 71 -20.67 -3.71 11.91
CA LEU A 71 -20.10 -5.06 11.88
C LEU A 71 -19.50 -5.42 10.51
N VAL A 72 -20.21 -5.09 9.42
CA VAL A 72 -19.70 -5.29 8.05
C VAL A 72 -18.46 -4.43 7.79
N LEU A 73 -18.47 -3.17 8.24
CA LEU A 73 -17.31 -2.29 8.15
C LEU A 73 -16.12 -2.81 8.96
N LEU A 74 -16.35 -3.33 10.16
CA LEU A 74 -15.31 -3.95 10.97
C LEU A 74 -14.71 -5.17 10.26
N ALA A 75 -15.55 -6.03 9.66
CA ALA A 75 -15.07 -7.17 8.88
C ALA A 75 -14.23 -6.73 7.67
N ALA A 76 -14.64 -5.67 6.97
CA ALA A 76 -13.86 -5.07 5.88
C ALA A 76 -12.52 -4.51 6.37
N LEU A 77 -12.49 -3.86 7.53
CA LEU A 77 -11.26 -3.38 8.18
C LEU A 77 -10.31 -4.53 8.52
N CYS A 78 -10.83 -5.66 9.00
CA CYS A 78 -10.04 -6.87 9.26
C CYS A 78 -9.39 -7.41 7.97
N VAL A 79 -10.08 -7.37 6.84
CA VAL A 79 -9.50 -7.71 5.52
C VAL A 79 -8.44 -6.67 5.13
N GLY A 80 -8.68 -5.40 5.40
CA GLY A 80 -7.72 -4.31 5.17
C GLY A 80 -6.38 -4.49 5.89
N VAL A 81 -6.35 -5.13 7.06
CA VAL A 81 -5.09 -5.45 7.78
C VAL A 81 -4.16 -6.32 6.93
N GLN A 82 -4.69 -7.21 6.07
CA GLN A 82 -3.88 -8.01 5.15
C GLN A 82 -3.15 -7.14 4.11
N LEU A 83 -3.76 -6.03 3.69
CA LEU A 83 -3.11 -5.07 2.79
C LEU A 83 -1.98 -4.35 3.52
N VAL A 84 -2.23 -3.89 4.75
CA VAL A 84 -1.20 -3.24 5.59
C VAL A 84 0.01 -4.17 5.76
N GLN A 85 -0.21 -5.46 5.95
CA GLN A 85 0.88 -6.45 6.05
C GLN A 85 1.71 -6.54 4.76
N ARG A 86 1.07 -6.47 3.59
CA ARG A 86 1.81 -6.46 2.31
C ARG A 86 2.72 -5.24 2.22
N VAL A 87 2.19 -4.06 2.58
CA VAL A 87 2.96 -2.81 2.58
C VAL A 87 4.11 -2.87 3.59
N ALA A 88 3.84 -3.35 4.79
CA ALA A 88 4.83 -3.51 5.85
C ALA A 88 5.97 -4.45 5.42
N ASN A 89 5.63 -5.57 4.79
CA ASN A 89 6.61 -6.51 4.24
C ASN A 89 7.43 -5.89 3.11
N GLN A 90 6.82 -5.08 2.24
CA GLN A 90 7.56 -4.36 1.20
C GLN A 90 8.58 -3.39 1.80
N ARG A 91 8.18 -2.59 2.80
CA ARG A 91 9.10 -1.68 3.50
C ARG A 91 10.25 -2.43 4.19
N ALA A 92 9.96 -3.58 4.79
CA ALA A 92 11.00 -4.42 5.38
C ALA A 92 12.00 -4.93 4.33
N LEU A 93 11.49 -5.38 3.17
CA LEU A 93 12.34 -5.77 2.04
C LEU A 93 13.17 -4.59 1.50
N ASP A 94 12.59 -3.40 1.40
CA ASP A 94 13.31 -2.20 0.94
C ASP A 94 14.43 -1.80 1.92
N ALA A 95 14.18 -1.95 3.23
CA ALA A 95 15.18 -1.70 4.26
C ALA A 95 16.33 -2.72 4.18
N MET A 96 16.02 -4.00 3.97
CA MET A 96 17.03 -5.05 3.74
C MET A 96 17.83 -4.79 2.46
N ASP A 97 17.16 -4.45 1.36
CA ASP A 97 17.83 -4.11 0.09
C ASP A 97 18.73 -2.86 0.26
N ALA A 98 18.36 -1.90 1.11
CA ALA A 98 19.20 -0.74 1.42
C ALA A 98 20.46 -1.11 2.21
N GLU A 99 20.35 -2.01 3.18
CA GLU A 99 21.48 -2.53 3.95
C GLU A 99 22.42 -3.36 3.07
N ASP A 100 21.86 -4.27 2.25
CA ASP A 100 22.59 -5.06 1.26
C ASP A 100 23.34 -4.16 0.25
N LEU A 101 22.73 -3.05 -0.16
CA LEU A 101 23.37 -2.09 -1.06
C LEU A 101 24.53 -1.37 -0.37
N ALA A 102 24.37 -0.99 0.90
CA ALA A 102 25.46 -0.40 1.69
C ALA A 102 26.62 -1.39 1.90
N GLU A 103 26.32 -2.68 2.09
CA GLU A 103 27.33 -3.74 2.12
C GLU A 103 28.08 -3.83 0.78
N CYS A 104 27.35 -3.83 -0.35
CA CYS A 104 27.94 -3.82 -1.68
C CYS A 104 28.85 -2.61 -1.90
N ASP A 105 28.41 -1.41 -1.49
CA ASP A 105 29.20 -0.17 -1.58
C ASP A 105 30.51 -0.28 -0.77
N ALA A 106 30.45 -0.85 0.43
CA ALA A 106 31.63 -1.09 1.26
C ALA A 106 32.61 -2.10 0.63
N ILE A 107 32.11 -3.12 -0.06
CA ILE A 107 32.94 -4.09 -0.79
C ILE A 107 33.56 -3.44 -2.03
N ILE A 108 32.79 -2.68 -2.80
CA ILE A 108 33.25 -1.95 -3.99
C ILE A 108 34.38 -0.98 -3.62
N ALA A 109 34.24 -0.28 -2.50
CA ALA A 109 35.28 0.63 -1.99
C ALA A 109 36.59 -0.11 -1.68
N LYS A 110 36.53 -1.35 -1.19
CA LYS A 110 37.71 -2.17 -0.88
C LYS A 110 38.29 -2.89 -2.10
N ARG A 111 37.45 -3.30 -3.04
CA ARG A 111 37.81 -4.13 -4.22
C ARG A 111 37.07 -3.64 -5.47
N PRO A 112 37.57 -2.56 -6.10
CA PRO A 112 36.82 -1.85 -7.14
C PRO A 112 36.71 -2.58 -8.48
N THR A 113 37.47 -3.66 -8.71
CA THR A 113 37.47 -4.45 -9.95
C THR A 113 36.62 -5.73 -9.86
N LEU A 114 35.97 -5.98 -8.72
CA LEU A 114 35.19 -7.20 -8.49
C LEU A 114 33.80 -7.09 -9.13
N SER A 115 33.62 -7.69 -10.32
CA SER A 115 32.37 -7.65 -11.10
C SER A 115 31.14 -8.12 -10.32
N SER A 116 31.27 -9.15 -9.47
CA SER A 116 30.13 -9.73 -8.73
C SER A 116 29.46 -8.74 -7.78
N SER A 117 30.23 -7.84 -7.16
CA SER A 117 29.68 -6.80 -6.26
C SER A 117 28.85 -5.77 -7.00
N TYR A 118 29.31 -5.33 -8.19
CA TYR A 118 28.53 -4.42 -9.02
C TYR A 118 27.28 -5.10 -9.58
N LYS A 119 27.36 -6.35 -10.04
CA LYS A 119 26.19 -7.09 -10.50
C LYS A 119 25.13 -7.22 -9.40
N ARG A 120 25.52 -7.53 -8.16
CA ARG A 120 24.60 -7.57 -7.00
C ARG A 120 23.97 -6.20 -6.74
N ALA A 121 24.76 -5.12 -6.71
CA ALA A 121 24.26 -3.76 -6.52
C ALA A 121 23.27 -3.33 -7.61
N VAL A 122 23.57 -3.66 -8.87
CA VAL A 122 22.72 -3.38 -10.03
C VAL A 122 21.41 -4.16 -9.96
N ASP A 123 21.46 -5.44 -9.57
CA ASP A 123 20.25 -6.25 -9.40
C ASP A 123 19.35 -5.70 -8.30
N ILE A 124 19.91 -5.25 -7.16
CA ILE A 124 19.17 -4.57 -6.09
C ILE A 124 18.51 -3.29 -6.62
N CYS A 125 19.28 -2.42 -7.27
CA CYS A 125 18.77 -1.17 -7.84
C CYS A 125 17.67 -1.42 -8.89
N ARG A 126 17.82 -2.48 -9.71
CA ARG A 126 16.84 -2.86 -10.73
C ARG A 126 15.52 -3.34 -10.10
N ARG A 127 15.57 -4.11 -9.00
CA ARG A 127 14.36 -4.55 -8.27
C ARG A 127 13.59 -3.36 -7.69
N ARG A 128 14.31 -2.34 -7.20
CA ARG A 128 13.75 -1.10 -6.66
C ARG A 128 13.28 -0.10 -7.73
N GLY A 129 13.52 -0.37 -9.02
CA GLY A 129 13.21 0.56 -10.11
C GLY A 129 14.13 1.80 -10.13
N GLU A 130 15.24 1.78 -9.42
CA GLU A 130 16.25 2.85 -9.36
C GLU A 130 17.25 2.70 -10.52
N TYR A 131 16.76 2.80 -11.75
CA TYR A 131 17.58 2.55 -12.95
C TYR A 131 18.73 3.56 -13.12
N ASP A 132 18.54 4.80 -12.68
CA ASP A 132 19.60 5.82 -12.70
C ASP A 132 20.82 5.40 -11.88
N ARG A 133 20.59 4.92 -10.65
CA ARG A 133 21.66 4.45 -9.77
C ARG A 133 22.30 3.16 -10.30
N ALA A 134 21.47 2.26 -10.85
CA ALA A 134 21.94 1.03 -11.49
C ALA A 134 22.91 1.31 -12.66
N VAL A 135 22.58 2.28 -13.52
CA VAL A 135 23.45 2.73 -14.62
C VAL A 135 24.79 3.24 -14.07
N GLY A 136 24.76 4.06 -13.02
CA GLY A 136 25.97 4.60 -12.39
C GLY A 136 26.93 3.51 -11.86
N TYR A 137 26.41 2.43 -11.27
CA TYR A 137 27.24 1.30 -10.84
C TYR A 137 27.93 0.60 -12.01
N VAL A 138 27.22 0.35 -13.12
CA VAL A 138 27.79 -0.31 -14.30
C VAL A 138 28.85 0.57 -14.96
N GLU A 139 28.59 1.87 -15.11
CA GLU A 139 29.54 2.83 -15.66
C GLU A 139 30.81 2.92 -14.80
N GLN A 140 30.65 3.03 -13.48
CA GLN A 140 31.78 3.02 -12.54
C GLN A 140 32.62 1.74 -12.63
N TYR A 141 32.00 0.59 -12.88
CA TYR A 141 32.72 -0.67 -13.08
C TYR A 141 33.54 -0.66 -14.37
N LEU A 142 32.91 -0.31 -15.50
CA LEU A 142 33.56 -0.29 -16.81
C LEU A 142 34.72 0.72 -16.87
N GLU A 143 34.59 1.87 -16.19
CA GLU A 143 35.69 2.84 -16.04
C GLU A 143 36.94 2.26 -15.37
N ARG A 144 36.77 1.29 -14.46
CA ARG A 144 37.87 0.74 -13.65
C ARG A 144 38.40 -0.59 -14.15
N ALA A 145 37.52 -1.45 -14.65
CA ALA A 145 37.87 -2.78 -15.15
C ALA A 145 38.24 -2.77 -16.64
N GLY A 146 37.78 -1.77 -17.39
CA GLY A 146 37.92 -1.69 -18.85
C GLY A 146 36.77 -2.38 -19.56
N GLU A 147 37.08 -3.10 -20.65
CA GLU A 147 36.08 -3.76 -21.51
C GLU A 147 35.53 -5.03 -20.85
N ASP A 148 34.22 -5.04 -20.57
CA ASP A 148 33.44 -6.21 -20.18
C ASP A 148 32.13 -6.23 -20.97
N GLU A 149 32.08 -7.08 -22.00
CA GLU A 149 30.96 -7.17 -22.95
C GLU A 149 29.62 -7.48 -22.25
N GLU A 150 29.64 -8.25 -21.15
CA GLU A 150 28.41 -8.56 -20.42
C GLU A 150 27.85 -7.31 -19.73
N MET A 151 28.73 -6.52 -19.11
CA MET A 151 28.36 -5.29 -18.41
C MET A 151 27.96 -4.18 -19.39
N GLU A 152 28.56 -4.11 -20.57
CA GLU A 152 28.14 -3.19 -21.65
C GLU A 152 26.72 -3.49 -22.14
N ARG A 153 26.40 -4.77 -22.39
CA ARG A 153 25.03 -5.19 -22.77
C ARG A 153 24.02 -4.89 -21.66
N LEU A 154 24.44 -5.05 -20.40
CA LEU A 154 23.61 -4.71 -19.24
C LEU A 154 23.37 -3.19 -19.15
N LEU A 155 24.39 -2.37 -19.38
CA LEU A 155 24.30 -0.91 -19.42
C LEU A 155 23.29 -0.44 -20.47
N GLU A 156 23.37 -0.99 -21.69
CA GLU A 156 22.45 -0.63 -22.76
C GLU A 156 21.00 -0.97 -22.39
N ARG A 157 20.79 -2.15 -21.79
CA ARG A 157 19.47 -2.57 -21.29
C ARG A 157 18.94 -1.61 -20.21
N LEU A 158 19.78 -1.23 -19.24
CA LEU A 158 19.39 -0.30 -18.17
C LEU A 158 19.07 1.10 -18.72
N LYS A 159 19.85 1.61 -19.69
CA LYS A 159 19.59 2.90 -20.35
C LYS A 159 18.26 2.90 -21.10
N ARG A 160 17.89 1.78 -21.74
CA ARG A 160 16.56 1.63 -22.37
C ARG A 160 15.44 1.68 -21.33
N LEU A 161 15.57 0.98 -20.20
CA LEU A 161 14.59 1.01 -19.10
C LEU A 161 14.47 2.40 -18.47
N LEU A 162 15.59 3.07 -18.23
CA LEU A 162 15.62 4.44 -17.71
C LEU A 162 14.91 5.43 -18.64
N ARG A 163 15.15 5.31 -19.95
CA ARG A 163 14.48 6.14 -20.96
C ARG A 163 12.95 5.92 -20.94
N GLN A 164 12.50 4.68 -20.81
CA GLN A 164 11.08 4.34 -20.70
C GLN A 164 10.47 4.99 -19.45
N GLN A 165 11.15 4.89 -18.30
CA GLN A 165 10.70 5.47 -17.04
C GLN A 165 10.62 7.01 -17.10
N ARG A 166 11.67 7.69 -17.58
CA ARG A 166 11.74 9.16 -17.61
C ARG A 166 10.75 9.81 -18.56
N LEU A 167 10.60 9.24 -19.75
CA LEU A 167 9.72 9.80 -20.78
C LEU A 167 8.27 9.30 -20.63
N GLY A 168 8.00 8.38 -19.70
CA GLY A 168 6.68 7.75 -19.54
C GLY A 168 6.21 7.04 -20.82
N VAL A 169 7.18 6.53 -21.60
CA VAL A 169 6.91 5.95 -22.93
C VAL A 169 6.13 4.65 -22.74
N LYS A 170 4.98 4.53 -23.39
CA LYS A 170 4.21 3.29 -23.39
C LYS A 170 4.70 2.41 -24.54
N ILE A 171 5.25 1.24 -24.23
CA ILE A 171 5.61 0.25 -25.25
C ILE A 171 4.38 -0.56 -25.60
N CYS A 172 4.07 -0.65 -26.89
CA CYS A 172 2.99 -1.50 -27.35
C CYS A 172 3.33 -2.98 -27.12
N PRO A 173 2.49 -3.77 -26.43
CA PRO A 173 2.76 -5.18 -26.17
C PRO A 173 2.72 -6.06 -27.42
N GLU A 174 2.23 -5.53 -28.55
CA GLU A 174 1.98 -6.30 -29.76
C GLU A 174 3.02 -6.03 -30.84
N CYS A 175 3.42 -4.77 -31.04
CA CYS A 175 4.41 -4.37 -32.05
C CYS A 175 5.69 -3.76 -31.46
N ALA A 176 5.80 -3.66 -30.13
CA ALA A 176 6.92 -3.04 -29.42
C ALA A 176 7.20 -1.56 -29.77
N ALA A 177 6.27 -0.88 -30.46
CA ALA A 177 6.40 0.54 -30.77
C ALA A 177 6.41 1.40 -29.49
N GLU A 178 7.30 2.39 -29.45
CA GLU A 178 7.37 3.41 -28.41
C GLU A 178 6.30 4.48 -28.66
N ASN A 179 5.45 4.75 -27.66
CA ASN A 179 4.39 5.74 -27.76
C ASN A 179 4.55 6.83 -26.69
N PRO A 180 4.23 8.10 -27.03
CA PRO A 180 4.38 9.22 -26.10
C PRO A 180 3.49 9.03 -24.84
N PRO A 181 3.84 9.68 -23.72
CA PRO A 181 3.04 9.64 -22.51
C PRO A 181 1.61 10.15 -22.78
N GLY A 182 0.62 9.51 -22.17
CA GLY A 182 -0.81 9.82 -22.40
C GLY A 182 -1.43 9.24 -23.66
N SER A 183 -0.66 8.57 -24.54
CA SER A 183 -1.24 7.87 -25.68
C SER A 183 -2.19 6.75 -25.24
N HIS A 184 -3.43 6.80 -25.71
CA HIS A 184 -4.43 5.74 -25.45
C HIS A 184 -4.35 4.60 -26.47
N ARG A 185 -3.73 4.85 -27.64
CA ARG A 185 -3.58 3.89 -28.73
C ARG A 185 -2.16 3.94 -29.27
N CYS A 186 -1.68 2.81 -29.76
CA CYS A 186 -0.40 2.69 -30.43
C CYS A 186 -0.42 3.45 -31.75
N GLY A 187 0.55 4.33 -32.00
CA GLY A 187 0.67 5.07 -33.26
C GLY A 187 0.97 4.19 -34.47
N GLN A 188 1.45 2.95 -34.26
CA GLN A 188 1.86 2.04 -35.33
C GLN A 188 0.81 0.96 -35.64
N CYS A 189 0.32 0.23 -34.63
CA CYS A 189 -0.67 -0.85 -34.83
C CYS A 189 -2.09 -0.50 -34.36
N ASN A 190 -2.32 0.72 -33.86
CA ASN A 190 -3.61 1.21 -33.38
C ASN A 190 -4.23 0.44 -32.19
N ARG A 191 -3.49 -0.48 -31.56
CA ARG A 191 -3.91 -1.20 -30.35
C ARG A 191 -4.05 -0.27 -29.14
N LEU A 192 -5.04 -0.51 -28.30
CA LEU A 192 -5.25 0.25 -27.06
C LEU A 192 -4.10 0.02 -26.06
N LEU A 193 -3.51 1.10 -25.55
CA LEU A 193 -2.41 1.11 -24.59
C LEU A 193 -2.84 1.49 -23.16
N ALA A 194 -3.98 2.16 -23.01
CA ALA A 194 -4.46 2.60 -21.71
C ALA A 194 -5.03 1.42 -20.91
N LEU A 195 -4.35 1.06 -19.82
CA LEU A 195 -5.03 0.46 -18.67
C LEU A 195 -5.66 1.57 -17.81
N PRO A 196 -6.74 1.28 -17.07
CA PRO A 196 -7.45 2.21 -16.17
C PRO A 196 -6.60 2.79 -15.01
N THR A 197 -5.29 2.55 -15.00
CA THR A 197 -4.33 2.99 -14.00
C THR A 197 -3.96 4.48 -14.08
N ASP A 198 -4.27 5.18 -15.17
CA ASP A 198 -3.88 6.61 -15.33
C ASP A 198 -4.60 7.53 -14.31
N LEU A 199 -5.78 7.15 -13.80
CA LEU A 199 -6.51 7.88 -12.74
C LEU A 199 -5.88 7.62 -11.35
N LEU A 200 -5.43 6.39 -11.11
CA LEU A 200 -4.69 6.01 -9.91
C LEU A 200 -3.29 6.66 -9.86
N ALA A 201 -2.67 6.89 -11.02
CA ALA A 201 -1.35 7.54 -11.12
C ALA A 201 -1.37 9.00 -10.62
N GLY A 202 -2.46 9.75 -10.86
CA GLY A 202 -2.63 11.10 -10.30
C GLY A 202 -2.76 11.09 -8.77
N CYS A 203 -3.46 10.09 -8.23
CA CYS A 203 -3.63 9.89 -6.78
C CYS A 203 -2.36 9.39 -6.08
N ALA A 204 -1.44 8.75 -6.81
CA ALA A 204 -0.16 8.24 -6.29
C ALA A 204 0.92 9.32 -6.09
N THR A 205 0.66 10.57 -6.48
CA THR A 205 1.57 11.69 -6.20
C THR A 205 1.63 11.99 -4.69
N GLU A 206 2.72 12.56 -4.16
CA GLU A 206 2.80 12.95 -2.74
C GLU A 206 1.63 13.87 -2.32
N ALA A 207 1.26 14.80 -3.19
CA ALA A 207 0.12 15.69 -2.97
C ALA A 207 -1.21 14.92 -2.96
N GLY A 208 -1.39 13.96 -3.89
CA GLY A 208 -2.53 13.06 -3.93
C GLY A 208 -2.65 12.19 -2.68
N LEU A 209 -1.54 11.60 -2.22
CA LEU A 209 -1.50 10.79 -1.00
C LEU A 209 -1.84 11.60 0.25
N ARG A 210 -1.33 12.85 0.36
CA ARG A 210 -1.70 13.76 1.46
C ARG A 210 -3.17 14.16 1.41
N ALA A 211 -3.71 14.41 0.22
CA ALA A 211 -5.13 14.71 0.06
C ALA A 211 -6.03 13.50 0.42
N LEU A 212 -5.63 12.29 0.04
CA LEU A 212 -6.33 11.06 0.41
C LEU A 212 -6.28 10.78 1.92
N SER A 213 -5.13 10.97 2.58
CA SER A 213 -5.07 10.81 4.03
C SER A 213 -5.90 11.87 4.76
N ALA A 214 -5.79 13.14 4.37
CA ALA A 214 -6.57 14.23 4.96
C ALA A 214 -8.08 14.02 4.77
N SER A 215 -8.51 13.63 3.57
CA SER A 215 -9.93 13.38 3.27
C SER A 215 -10.46 12.18 4.04
N SER A 216 -9.69 11.10 4.20
CA SER A 216 -10.11 9.95 5.01
C SER A 216 -10.31 10.31 6.49
N VAL A 217 -9.39 11.07 7.09
CA VAL A 217 -9.51 11.56 8.49
C VAL A 217 -10.70 12.51 8.62
N THR A 218 -10.88 13.43 7.66
CA THR A 218 -11.98 14.40 7.67
C THR A 218 -13.33 13.70 7.58
N LEU A 219 -13.48 12.73 6.67
CA LEU A 219 -14.70 11.94 6.54
C LEU A 219 -14.98 11.12 7.80
N LEU A 220 -13.96 10.54 8.43
CA LEU A 220 -14.12 9.83 9.70
C LEU A 220 -14.63 10.76 10.81
N ALA A 221 -14.05 11.96 10.94
CA ALA A 221 -14.49 12.96 11.92
C ALA A 221 -15.93 13.42 11.68
N ILE A 222 -16.32 13.64 10.41
CA ILE A 222 -17.70 13.96 10.03
C ILE A 222 -18.63 12.80 10.39
N GLY A 223 -18.24 11.55 10.12
CA GLY A 223 -19.02 10.37 10.47
C GLY A 223 -19.28 10.26 11.98
N ILE A 224 -18.26 10.54 12.80
CA ILE A 224 -18.38 10.56 14.27
C ILE A 224 -19.34 11.67 14.72
N LEU A 225 -19.21 12.88 14.15
CA LEU A 225 -20.09 14.01 14.48
C LEU A 225 -21.56 13.73 14.11
N LEU A 226 -21.79 13.16 12.92
CA LEU A 226 -23.12 12.75 12.46
C LEU A 226 -23.74 11.70 13.38
N ALA A 227 -22.96 10.69 13.77
CA ALA A 227 -23.38 9.67 14.72
C ALA A 227 -23.76 10.27 16.08
N ALA A 228 -22.95 11.20 16.61
CA ALA A 228 -23.23 11.89 17.86
C ALA A 228 -24.49 12.76 17.80
N SER A 229 -24.77 13.38 16.64
CA SER A 229 -25.97 14.18 16.40
C SER A 229 -27.24 13.37 16.15
N LYS A 230 -27.16 12.02 16.14
CA LYS A 230 -28.25 11.11 15.77
C LYS A 230 -28.82 11.40 14.37
N ALA A 231 -27.94 11.75 13.42
CA ALA A 231 -28.31 11.91 12.03
C ALA A 231 -28.88 10.61 11.45
N GLU A 232 -29.50 10.69 10.26
CA GLU A 232 -30.01 9.50 9.58
C GLU A 232 -28.92 8.44 9.39
N ILE A 233 -29.28 7.18 9.66
CA ILE A 233 -28.38 6.03 9.61
C ILE A 233 -27.71 5.90 8.23
N VAL A 234 -28.48 6.14 7.16
CA VAL A 234 -28.01 6.03 5.78
C VAL A 234 -26.89 7.03 5.49
N VAL A 235 -27.06 8.29 5.92
CA VAL A 235 -26.06 9.35 5.71
C VAL A 235 -24.80 9.07 6.52
N THR A 236 -24.96 8.73 7.79
CA THR A 236 -23.84 8.39 8.68
C THR A 236 -23.04 7.22 8.12
N GLY A 237 -23.74 6.19 7.63
CA GLY A 237 -23.11 5.02 7.03
C GLY A 237 -22.37 5.29 5.74
N ALA A 238 -22.95 6.07 4.83
CA ALA A 238 -22.30 6.46 3.59
C ALA A 238 -20.98 7.20 3.83
N VAL A 239 -20.93 8.06 4.85
CA VAL A 239 -19.71 8.79 5.24
C VAL A 239 -18.63 7.85 5.76
N PHE A 240 -18.97 6.90 6.65
CA PHE A 240 -18.00 5.91 7.15
C PHE A 240 -17.47 4.98 6.06
N VAL A 241 -18.34 4.51 5.15
CA VAL A 241 -17.92 3.69 4.01
C VAL A 241 -16.98 4.49 3.12
N SER A 242 -17.29 5.75 2.83
CA SER A 242 -16.44 6.63 2.02
C SER A 242 -15.09 6.89 2.68
N ALA A 243 -15.07 7.15 3.99
CA ALA A 243 -13.83 7.31 4.77
C ALA A 243 -12.95 6.07 4.66
N PHE A 244 -13.55 4.89 4.87
CA PHE A 244 -12.86 3.61 4.81
C PHE A 244 -12.32 3.29 3.42
N SER A 245 -13.13 3.43 2.37
CA SER A 245 -12.69 3.21 0.99
C SER A 245 -11.55 4.14 0.61
N THR A 246 -11.62 5.41 0.98
CA THR A 246 -10.56 6.40 0.73
C THR A 246 -9.27 6.02 1.46
N PHE A 247 -9.39 5.55 2.69
CA PHE A 247 -8.25 5.07 3.49
C PHE A 247 -7.61 3.81 2.88
N VAL A 248 -8.39 2.85 2.40
CA VAL A 248 -7.88 1.65 1.72
C VAL A 248 -7.14 2.03 0.43
N VAL A 249 -7.69 2.96 -0.36
CA VAL A 249 -7.03 3.48 -1.57
C VAL A 249 -5.72 4.19 -1.20
N TYR A 250 -5.72 5.00 -0.14
CA TYR A 250 -4.50 5.64 0.37
C TYR A 250 -3.42 4.62 0.73
N LEU A 251 -3.77 3.58 1.49
CA LEU A 251 -2.83 2.53 1.87
C LEU A 251 -2.29 1.77 0.66
N TYR A 252 -3.16 1.47 -0.32
CA TYR A 252 -2.78 0.78 -1.53
C TYR A 252 -1.82 1.61 -2.40
N LEU A 253 -2.06 2.92 -2.51
CA LEU A 253 -1.23 3.81 -3.34
C LEU A 253 0.08 4.24 -2.67
N ARG A 254 0.15 4.18 -1.33
CA ARG A 254 1.37 4.46 -0.57
C ARG A 254 2.34 3.27 -0.55
N ALA A 255 1.85 2.07 -0.89
CA ALA A 255 2.62 0.83 -0.96
C ALA A 255 3.52 0.81 -2.19
#